data_AF-A0A3N5K005-F1
#
_entry.id   AF-A0A3N5K005-F1
#
_cell.length_a   1.000
_cell.length_b   1.000
_cell.length_c   1.000
_cell.angle_alpha   90.00
_cell.angle_beta   90.00
_cell.angle_gamma   90.00
#
_symmetry.space_group_name_H-M   'P 1'
#
loop_
_entity.id
_entity.type
_entity.pdbx_description
1 polymer ?
#
loop_
_entity_poly.entity_id
_entity_poly.type
_entity_poly.pdbx_seq_one_letter_code
_entity_poly.pdbx_strand_id
1 'polypeptide(L)' 'MPQPSISVLRGHVVLVGEAPHATGRADLERVVASVPGVLAVENEIVIV' A
#
# COMPACT_ATOMS: atom_id res chain seq x y z
N MET A 1 -5.92 -15.39 -9.60
CA MET A 1 -6.00 -14.50 -8.41
C MET A 1 -6.05 -13.08 -8.91
N PRO A 2 -6.99 -12.23 -8.46
CA PRO A 2 -6.99 -10.81 -8.84
C PRO A 2 -5.71 -10.17 -8.30
N GLN A 3 -4.94 -9.52 -9.17
CA GLN A 3 -3.72 -8.82 -8.77
C GLN A 3 -4.07 -7.43 -8.22
N PRO A 4 -3.37 -6.96 -7.17
CA PRO A 4 -3.53 -5.59 -6.69
C PRO A 4 -3.05 -4.58 -7.75
N SER A 5 -3.79 -3.48 -7.90
CA SER A 5 -3.47 -2.37 -8.81
C SER A 5 -2.89 -1.20 -8.04
N ILE A 6 -1.79 -0.61 -8.53
CA ILE A 6 -1.14 0.54 -7.91
C ILE A 6 -1.35 1.77 -8.80
N SER A 7 -1.84 2.86 -8.20
CA SER A 7 -1.94 4.18 -8.86
C SER A 7 -1.04 5.18 -8.13
N VAL A 8 -0.23 5.91 -8.89
CA VAL A 8 0.72 6.92 -8.36
C VAL A 8 0.38 8.26 -8.98
N LEU A 9 0.05 9.25 -8.15
CA LEU A 9 -0.23 10.62 -8.59
C LEU A 9 0.63 11.60 -7.77
N ARG A 10 1.60 12.26 -8.42
CA ARG A 10 2.46 13.28 -7.79
C ARG A 10 3.13 12.83 -6.48
N GLY A 11 3.52 11.57 -6.38
CA GLY A 11 4.14 11.00 -5.19
C GLY A 11 3.17 10.52 -4.10
N HIS A 12 1.85 10.67 -4.29
CA HIS A 12 0.86 10.02 -3.45
C HIS A 12 0.53 8.63 -4.00
N VAL A 13 0.56 7.63 -3.13
CA VAL A 13 0.30 6.22 -3.47
C VAL A 13 -0.89 5.72 -2.66
N VAL A 14 -1.81 5.01 -3.32
CA VAL A 14 -2.92 4.32 -2.65
C VAL A 14 -2.68 2.81 -2.72
N LEU A 15 -2.71 2.14 -1.57
CA LEU A 15 -2.63 0.69 -1.44
C LEU A 15 -4.02 0.11 -1.25
N VAL A 16 -4.45 -0.75 -2.17
CA VAL A 16 -5.75 -1.42 -2.14
C VAL A 16 -5.55 -2.94 -2.22
N GLY A 17 -6.24 -3.69 -1.38
CA GLY A 17 -6.17 -5.16 -1.38
C GLY A 17 -6.60 -5.77 -0.06
N GLU A 18 -6.27 -7.05 0.12
CA GLU A 18 -6.55 -7.81 1.35
C GLU A 18 -5.23 -8.30 1.97
N ALA A 19 -5.16 -8.34 3.30
CA ALA A 19 -4.04 -8.91 4.03
C ALA A 19 -4.54 -9.84 5.15
N PRO A 20 -3.91 -11.01 5.36
CA PRO A 20 -4.33 -11.97 6.39
C PRO A 20 -4.02 -11.51 7.82
N HIS A 21 -3.25 -10.43 7.99
CA HIS A 21 -2.85 -9.90 9.29
C HIS A 21 -2.39 -8.45 9.21
N ALA A 22 -2.61 -7.70 10.31
CA ALA A 22 -2.27 -6.28 10.43
C ALA A 22 -0.78 -5.97 10.23
N THR A 23 0.10 -6.89 10.62
CA THR A 23 1.55 -6.75 10.44
C THR A 23 1.93 -6.68 8.96
N GLY A 24 1.41 -7.59 8.15
CA GLY A 24 1.57 -7.57 6.70
C GLY A 24 1.06 -6.28 6.04
N ARG A 25 -0.09 -5.76 6.49
CA ARG A 25 -0.61 -4.46 6.05
C ARG A 25 0.36 -3.32 6.37
N ALA A 26 0.92 -3.29 7.58
CA ALA A 26 1.86 -2.25 8.01
C ALA A 26 3.23 -2.38 7.33
N ASP A 27 3.68 -3.60 7.04
CA ASP A 27 4.93 -3.86 6.33
C ASP A 27 4.85 -3.37 4.88
N LEU A 28 3.72 -3.63 4.19
CA LEU A 28 3.48 -3.13 2.83
C LEU A 28 3.51 -1.60 2.78
N GLU A 29 2.84 -0.93 3.73
CA GLU A 29 2.87 0.52 3.84
C GLU A 29 4.28 1.06 4.04
N ARG A 30 5.05 0.45 4.93
CA ARG A 30 6.43 0.87 5.23
C ARG A 30 7.36 0.71 4.04
N VAL A 31 7.24 -0.41 3.31
CA VAL A 31 8.02 -0.66 2.10
C VAL A 31 7.70 0.37 1.03
N VAL A 32 6.42 0.66 0.79
CA VAL A 32 6.00 1.65 -0.21
C VAL A 32 6.45 3.05 0.17
N ALA A 33 6.32 3.43 1.44
CA ALA A 33 6.78 4.72 1.94
C ALA A 33 8.30 4.92 1.82
N SER A 34 9.09 3.84 1.71
CA SER A 34 10.55 3.93 1.54
C SER A 34 11.00 4.21 0.10
N VAL A 35 10.09 4.17 -0.87
CA VAL A 35 10.42 4.37 -2.28
C VAL A 35 10.71 5.86 -2.55
N PRO A 36 11.89 6.22 -3.11
CA PRO A 36 12.20 7.61 -3.45
C PRO A 36 11.15 8.24 -4.37
N GLY A 37 10.65 9.41 -3.99
CA GLY A 37 9.59 10.11 -4.71
C GLY A 37 8.18 9.82 -4.20
N VAL A 38 8.01 8.89 -3.25
CA VAL A 38 6.76 8.76 -2.48
C VAL A 38 6.75 9.82 -1.38
N LEU A 39 5.66 10.59 -1.34
CA LEU A 39 5.41 11.67 -0.41
C LEU A 39 4.35 11.29 0.63
N ALA A 40 3.40 10.44 0.25
CA ALA A 40 2.38 9.91 1.16
C ALA A 40 1.85 8.56 0.67
N VAL A 41 1.42 7.74 1.62
CA VAL A 41 0.77 6.46 1.37
C VAL A 41 -0.59 6.46 2.04
N GLU A 42 -1.63 6.17 1.27
CA GLU A 42 -2.98 5.92 1.76
C GLU A 42 -3.22 4.41 1.72
N ASN A 43 -3.44 3.80 2.89
CA ASN A 43 -3.50 2.36 3.03
C ASN A 43 -4.93 1.87 3.26
N GLU A 44 -5.60 1.51 2.18
CA GLU A 44 -6.95 0.96 2.13
C GLU A 44 -6.96 -0.59 2.12
N ILE A 45 -5.85 -1.24 2.48
CA ILE A 45 -5.81 -2.70 2.59
C ILE A 45 -6.72 -3.15 3.74
N VAL A 46 -7.63 -4.08 3.45
CA VAL A 46 -8.55 -4.68 4.43
C VAL A 46 -7.91 -5.92 5.03
N ILE A 47 -8.08 -6.12 6.34
CA ILE A 47 -7.63 -7.34 7.01
C ILE A 47 -8.78 -8.36 6.95
N VAL A 48 -8.49 -9.56 6.44
CA VAL A 48 -9.46 -10.65 6.27
C VAL A 48 -9.05 -11.92 7.00
#